data_AF-A0A661D7D4-F1
#
_entry.id   AF-A0A661D7D4-F1
#
_cell.length_a   1.000
_cell.length_b   1.000
_cell.length_c   1.000
_cell.angle_alpha   90.00
_cell.angle_beta   90.00
_cell.angle_gamma   90.00
#
_symmetry.space_group_name_H-M   'P 1'
#
loop_
_entity.id
_entity.type
_entity.pdbx_description
1 polymer ?
#
loop_
_entity_poly.entity_id
_entity_poly.type
_entity_poly.pdbx_seq_one_letter_code
_entity_poly.pdbx_strand_id
1 'polypeptide(L)'
;MSVFYHDALKLAEGVAVPHIIYDMKRNEAYVSIGTSRDTSEFACYSYQNWWYNYGILYYPIAISILMLMDGGGCNSSRHSIFKPDLQALAE
;
A
#
# COMPACT_ATOMS: atom_id res chain seq x y z
N MET A 1 8.87 -23.23 20.38
CA MET A 1 9.68 -22.27 19.60
C MET A 1 8.74 -21.59 18.62
N SER A 2 8.21 -20.42 18.96
CA SER A 2 7.29 -19.67 18.09
C SER A 2 8.10 -18.96 17.01
N VAL A 3 7.89 -19.35 15.75
CA VAL A 3 8.59 -18.76 14.61
C VAL A 3 7.78 -17.58 14.11
N PHE A 4 8.26 -16.36 14.29
CA PHE A 4 7.69 -15.14 13.70
C PHE A 4 8.19 -14.97 12.25
N TYR A 5 7.94 -15.96 11.38
CA TYR A 5 8.26 -15.84 9.96
C TYR A 5 7.01 -15.39 9.20
N HIS A 6 7.03 -14.13 8.76
CA HIS A 6 5.95 -13.54 7.97
C HIS A 6 5.74 -14.22 6.60
N ASP A 7 6.76 -14.90 6.08
CA ASP A 7 6.71 -15.58 4.77
C ASP A 7 6.32 -17.07 4.85
N ALA A 8 6.24 -17.64 6.06
CA ALA A 8 5.87 -19.04 6.26
C ALA A 8 4.35 -19.15 6.49
N LEU A 9 3.55 -18.91 5.45
CA LEU A 9 2.08 -19.03 5.47
C LEU A 9 1.57 -20.34 6.10
N LYS A 10 2.37 -21.42 6.07
CA LYS A 10 2.01 -22.73 6.65
C LYS A 10 2.14 -22.81 8.18
N LEU A 11 2.79 -21.85 8.84
CA LEU A 11 3.08 -21.89 10.28
C LEU A 11 2.41 -20.75 11.07
N ALA A 12 1.69 -19.85 10.39
CA ALA A 12 1.06 -18.70 11.01
C ALA A 12 -0.39 -19.01 11.41
N GLU A 13 -0.81 -18.58 12.61
CA GLU A 13 -2.21 -18.65 13.07
C GLU A 13 -3.15 -17.70 12.30
N GLY A 14 -2.59 -16.78 11.51
CA GLY A 14 -3.30 -15.85 10.64
C GLY A 14 -2.35 -15.16 9.65
N VAL A 15 -2.91 -14.51 8.63
CA VAL A 15 -2.13 -13.76 7.63
C VAL A 15 -2.29 -12.27 7.92
N ALA A 16 -1.18 -11.56 8.07
CA ALA A 16 -1.13 -10.10 8.13
C ALA A 16 -0.26 -9.60 6.99
N VAL A 17 -0.83 -8.78 6.11
CA VAL A 17 -0.16 -8.20 4.94
C VAL A 17 -0.01 -6.70 5.19
N PRO A 18 1.19 -6.23 5.58
CA PRO A 18 1.43 -4.80 5.73
C PRO A 18 1.65 -4.15 4.36
N HIS A 19 0.99 -3.02 4.13
CA HIS A 19 1.28 -2.10 3.03
C HIS A 19 1.65 -0.74 3.61
N ILE A 20 2.82 -0.21 3.23
CA ILE A 20 3.40 0.98 3.87
C ILE A 20 3.52 2.12 2.86
N ILE A 21 3.12 3.32 3.28
CA ILE A 21 3.37 4.58 2.57
C ILE A 21 4.30 5.41 3.44
N TYR A 22 5.45 5.79 2.90
CA TYR A 22 6.41 6.63 3.60
C TYR A 22 6.42 8.04 3.02
N ASP A 23 6.00 9.01 3.82
CA ASP A 23 6.03 10.43 3.46
C ASP A 23 7.40 11.02 3.84
N MET A 24 8.26 11.19 2.82
CA MET A 24 9.60 11.74 2.99
C MET A 24 9.62 13.20 3.47
N LYS A 25 8.58 13.99 3.16
CA LYS A 25 8.54 15.41 3.52
C LYS A 25 8.22 15.58 5.00
N ARG A 26 7.41 14.67 5.55
CA ARG A 26 7.00 14.67 6.96
C ARG A 26 7.82 13.71 7.83
N ASN A 27 8.59 12.81 7.22
CA ASN A 27 9.32 11.75 7.91
C ASN A 27 8.37 10.87 8.74
N GLU A 28 7.21 10.51 8.15
CA GLU A 28 6.15 9.73 8.76
C GLU A 28 5.82 8.51 7.88
N ALA A 29 5.51 7.38 8.50
CA ALA A 29 5.08 6.17 7.81
C ALA A 29 3.63 5.83 8.18
N TYR A 30 2.85 5.47 7.16
CA TYR A 30 1.47 5.03 7.28
C TYR A 30 1.41 3.55 6.95
N VAL A 31 0.89 2.75 7.86
CA VAL A 31 0.83 1.29 7.72
C VAL A 31 -0.62 0.86 7.64
N SER A 32 -1.00 0.29 6.49
CA SER A 32 -2.24 -0.45 6.31
C SER A 32 -1.98 -1.93 6.54
N ILE A 33 -2.80 -2.59 7.36
CA ILE A 33 -2.65 -4.03 7.65
C ILE A 33 -3.88 -4.77 7.12
N GLY A 34 -3.68 -5.56 6.07
CA GLY A 34 -4.70 -6.44 5.52
C GLY A 34 -4.61 -7.83 6.13
N THR A 35 -5.72 -8.57 6.16
CA THR A 35 -5.79 -9.94 6.71
C THR A 35 -5.87 -11.02 5.63
N SER A 36 -5.67 -10.64 4.36
CA SER A 36 -5.87 -11.52 3.19
C SER A 36 -4.59 -11.58 2.34
N ARG A 37 -4.61 -11.09 1.10
CA ARG A 37 -3.51 -11.16 0.14
C ARG A 37 -2.98 -9.79 -0.21
N ASP A 38 -1.71 -9.75 -0.60
CA ASP A 38 -1.09 -8.60 -1.21
C ASP A 38 -1.55 -8.47 -2.67
N THR A 39 -2.52 -7.58 -2.94
CA THR A 39 -3.11 -7.36 -4.26
C THR A 39 -3.02 -5.90 -4.67
N SER A 40 -3.09 -5.62 -5.98
CA SER A 40 -3.15 -4.24 -6.49
C SER A 40 -4.32 -3.46 -5.90
N GLU A 41 -5.48 -4.11 -5.75
CA GLU A 41 -6.65 -3.55 -5.08
C GLU A 41 -6.35 -3.11 -3.63
N PHE A 42 -5.63 -3.95 -2.86
CA PHE A 42 -5.25 -3.62 -1.49
C PHE A 42 -4.24 -2.46 -1.42
N ALA A 43 -3.30 -2.39 -2.37
CA ALA A 43 -2.40 -1.26 -2.50
C ALA A 43 -3.16 0.04 -2.82
N CYS A 44 -4.05 0.02 -3.82
CA CYS A 44 -4.89 1.16 -4.19
C CYS A 44 -5.78 1.63 -3.03
N TYR A 45 -6.40 0.69 -2.32
CA TYR A 45 -7.16 1.02 -1.10
C TYR A 45 -6.29 1.69 -0.05
N SER A 46 -5.07 1.20 0.16
CA SER A 46 -4.12 1.78 1.12
C SER A 46 -3.74 3.22 0.75
N TYR A 47 -3.50 3.49 -0.54
CA TYR A 47 -3.23 4.84 -1.05
C TYR A 47 -4.41 5.78 -0.84
N GLN A 48 -5.61 5.32 -1.20
CA GLN A 48 -6.85 6.09 -1.04
C GLN A 48 -7.11 6.42 0.43
N ASN A 49 -6.98 5.42 1.31
CA ASN A 49 -7.19 5.58 2.74
C ASN A 49 -6.20 6.56 3.36
N TRP A 50 -4.93 6.50 2.98
CA TRP A 50 -3.95 7.50 3.42
C TRP A 50 -4.31 8.90 2.93
N TRP A 51 -4.69 9.07 1.67
CA TRP A 51 -5.04 10.38 1.12
C TRP A 51 -6.21 11.02 1.86
N TYR A 52 -7.31 10.29 2.07
CA TYR A 52 -8.50 10.85 2.71
C TYR A 52 -8.32 11.13 4.21
N ASN A 53 -7.54 10.33 4.92
CA ASN A 53 -7.37 10.51 6.36
C ASN A 53 -6.24 11.50 6.71
N TYR A 54 -5.22 11.60 5.87
CA TYR A 54 -3.99 12.33 6.20
C TYR A 54 -3.53 13.24 5.05
N GLY A 55 -3.44 12.71 3.83
CA GLY A 55 -2.90 13.43 2.68
C GLY A 55 -3.62 14.74 2.39
N ILE A 56 -4.95 14.75 2.40
CA ILE A 56 -5.76 15.96 2.13
C ILE A 56 -5.58 17.03 3.23
N LEU A 57 -5.31 16.62 4.47
CA LEU A 57 -5.08 17.53 5.59
C LEU A 57 -3.68 18.15 5.53
N TYR A 58 -2.68 17.35 5.15
CA TYR A 58 -1.29 17.81 5.07
C TYR A 58 -0.95 18.53 3.76
N TYR A 59 -1.70 18.24 2.69
CA TYR A 59 -1.46 18.76 1.35
C TYR A 59 -2.75 19.30 0.69
N PRO A 60 -3.43 20.30 1.29
CA PRO A 60 -4.77 20.73 0.86
C PRO A 60 -4.83 21.39 -0.52
N ILE A 61 -3.68 21.83 -1.07
CA ILE A 61 -3.58 22.45 -2.39
C ILE A 61 -2.94 21.52 -3.44
N ALA A 62 -2.62 20.28 -3.08
CA ALA A 62 -2.00 19.35 -4.02
C ALA A 62 -3.03 18.86 -5.03
N ILE A 63 -2.68 18.97 -6.31
CA ILE A 63 -3.47 18.48 -7.45
C ILE A 63 -2.94 17.15 -8.00
N SER A 64 -1.78 16.71 -7.52
CA SER A 64 -1.16 15.45 -7.91
C SER A 64 -0.21 14.95 -6.82
N ILE A 65 0.04 13.64 -6.81
CA ILE A 65 0.92 12.97 -5.86
C ILE A 65 1.91 12.11 -6.64
N LEU A 66 3.20 12.20 -6.31
CA LEU A 66 4.23 11.31 -6.82
C LEU A 66 4.46 10.20 -5.81
N MET A 67 4.18 8.95 -6.19
CA MET A 67 4.52 7.77 -5.39
C MET A 67 5.67 7.00 -6.05
N LEU A 68 6.75 6.80 -5.29
CA LEU A 68 7.89 5.99 -5.70
C LEU A 68 7.68 4.55 -5.21
N MET A 69 7.67 3.61 -6.15
CA MET A 69 7.43 2.19 -5.87
C MET A 69 8.56 1.35 -6.43
N ASP A 70 8.92 0.29 -5.73
CA ASP A 70 9.95 -0.68 -6.12
C ASP A 70 9.56 -1.54 -7.33
N GLY A 71 8.25 -1.60 -7.64
CA GLY A 71 7.71 -2.35 -8.76
C GLY A 71 7.62 -3.86 -8.51
N GLY A 72 7.60 -4.30 -7.25
CA GLY A 72 7.38 -5.69 -6.83
C GLY A 72 5.93 -5.96 -6.38
N GLY A 73 5.56 -7.23 -6.27
CA GLY A 73 4.29 -7.67 -5.64
C GLY A 73 3.05 -6.96 -6.18
N CYS A 74 2.24 -6.41 -5.27
CA CYS A 74 1.03 -5.64 -5.57
C CYS A 74 1.27 -4.37 -6.41
N ASN A 75 2.49 -3.84 -6.43
CA ASN A 75 2.89 -2.62 -7.14
C ASN A 75 3.63 -2.91 -8.46
N SER A 76 3.56 -4.15 -8.93
CA SER A 76 4.32 -4.58 -10.10
C SER A 76 3.88 -3.87 -11.36
N SER A 77 4.79 -3.08 -11.92
CA SER A 77 4.63 -2.42 -13.22
C SER A 77 4.66 -3.39 -14.40
N ARG A 78 5.03 -4.66 -14.16
CA ARG A 78 5.03 -5.75 -15.15
C ARG A 78 3.71 -6.52 -15.16
N HIS A 79 2.93 -6.48 -14.08
CA HIS A 79 1.60 -7.07 -14.04
C HIS A 79 0.58 -6.13 -14.68
N SER A 80 -0.31 -6.69 -15.51
CA SER A 80 -1.25 -5.91 -16.33
C SER A 80 -2.36 -5.24 -15.53
N ILE A 81 -2.61 -5.65 -14.27
CA ILE A 81 -3.73 -5.16 -13.46
C ILE A 81 -3.40 -3.91 -12.64
N PHE A 82 -2.14 -3.74 -12.22
CA PHE A 82 -1.77 -2.66 -11.31
C PHE A 82 -1.92 -1.27 -11.94
N LYS A 83 -1.49 -1.10 -13.20
CA LYS A 83 -1.59 0.19 -13.89
C LYS A 83 -3.05 0.61 -14.14
N PRO A 84 -3.94 -0.27 -14.62
CA PRO A 84 -5.38 0.01 -14.67
C PRO A 84 -5.98 0.38 -13.32
N ASP A 85 -5.69 -0.35 -12.24
CA ASP A 85 -6.23 -0.06 -10.92
C ASP A 85 -5.76 1.31 -10.40
N LEU A 86 -4.50 1.65 -10.66
CA LEU A 86 -3.93 2.94 -10.29
C LEU A 86 -4.55 4.09 -11.12
N GLN A 87 -4.81 3.85 -12.40
CA GLN A 87 -5.51 4.80 -13.27
C GLN A 87 -6.93 5.04 -12.77
N ALA A 88 -7.68 3.97 -12.45
CA ALA A 88 -9.04 4.08 -11.91
C ALA A 88 -9.09 4.78 -10.55
N LEU A 89 -8.04 4.66 -9.73
CA LEU A 89 -7.92 5.40 -8.47
C LEU A 89 -7.67 6.90 -8.68
N ALA A 90 -6.99 7.28 -9.75
CA ALA A 90 -6.62 8.67 -10.04
C ALA A 90 -7.69 9.47 -10.79
N GLU A 91 -8.76 8.80 -11.24
CA GLU A 91 -9.95 9.38 -11.90
C GLU A 91 -10.99 9.88 -10.89
#